data_AF-A0A8G2FHJ4-F1
#
_entry.id   AF-A0A8G2FHJ4-F1
#
_cell.length_a   1.000
_cell.length_b   1.000
_cell.length_c   1.000
_cell.angle_alpha   90.00
_cell.angle_beta   90.00
_cell.angle_gamma   90.00
#
_symmetry.space_group_name_H-M   'P 1'
#
loop_
_entity.id
_entity.type
_entity.pdbx_description
1 polymer ?
#
loop_
_entity_poly.entity_id
_entity_poly.type
_entity_poly.pdbx_seq_one_letter_code
_entity_poly.pdbx_strand_id
1 'polypeptide(L)'
;MADIDFMSLGTCVRRYGFKFIDTWASLTISVSGIEPTVGTTLSSPAMQAIYKKIKLVANTRSTVLISGETGTGKNVIARLVHNQSNRRNGPFVVVHCGSLPENLVESELFGHEKGSFTGAYRRKRGKFELAAGGTIFLD
;
A
#
# COMPACT_ATOMS: atom_id res chain seq x y z
N MET A 1 4.53 -4.40 -19.06
CA MET A 1 3.67 -3.98 -17.94
C MET A 1 4.43 -4.44 -16.72
N ALA A 2 5.07 -3.52 -15.99
CA ALA A 2 6.02 -3.87 -14.95
C ALA A 2 5.29 -4.56 -13.80
N ASP A 3 5.26 -5.89 -13.84
CA ASP A 3 4.99 -6.69 -12.65
C ASP A 3 6.15 -6.42 -11.71
N ILE A 4 5.93 -5.49 -10.77
CA ILE A 4 6.80 -5.38 -9.61
C ILE A 4 6.73 -6.72 -8.91
N ASP A 5 7.76 -7.52 -9.13
CA ASP A 5 7.82 -8.87 -8.64
C ASP A 5 7.86 -8.81 -7.10
N PHE A 6 6.69 -9.02 -6.49
CA PHE A 6 6.51 -9.01 -5.05
C PHE A 6 7.41 -10.04 -4.36
N MET A 7 7.92 -11.06 -5.08
CA MET A 7 8.97 -11.94 -4.57
C MET A 7 10.32 -11.21 -4.41
N SER A 8 10.70 -10.37 -5.37
CA SER A 8 11.91 -9.56 -5.30
C SER A 8 11.83 -8.52 -4.17
N LEU A 9 10.67 -7.89 -4.02
CA LEU A 9 10.36 -7.00 -2.89
C LEU A 9 10.40 -7.76 -1.55
N GLY A 10 9.90 -8.99 -1.49
CA GLY A 10 9.99 -9.84 -0.30
C GLY A 10 11.41 -10.24 0.08
N THR A 11 12.29 -10.43 -0.90
CA THR A 11 13.72 -10.70 -0.67
C THR A 11 14.45 -9.45 -0.15
N CYS A 12 14.10 -8.27 -0.68
CA CYS A 12 14.63 -6.99 -0.24
C CYS A 12 14.17 -6.65 1.20
N VAL A 13 12.90 -6.87 1.52
CA VAL A 13 12.33 -6.66 2.88
C VAL A 13 13.00 -7.57 3.92
N ARG A 14 13.30 -8.84 3.58
CA ARG A 14 14.09 -9.73 4.46
C ARG A 14 15.48 -9.19 4.74
N ARG A 15 16.14 -8.58 3.75
CA ARG A 15 17.48 -8.00 3.87
C ARG A 15 17.53 -6.76 4.77
N TYR A 16 16.46 -5.97 4.79
CA TYR A 16 16.33 -4.75 5.62
C TYR A 16 15.65 -4.97 6.99
N GLY A 17 15.43 -6.23 7.41
CA GLY A 17 15.01 -6.56 8.79
C GLY A 17 13.55 -6.24 9.13
N PHE A 18 12.71 -5.93 8.14
CA PHE A 18 11.28 -5.75 8.36
C PHE A 18 10.61 -7.13 8.47
N LYS A 19 10.16 -7.52 9.67
CA LYS A 19 9.40 -8.77 9.98
C LYS A 19 8.03 -8.87 9.26
N PHE A 20 7.78 -8.10 8.20
CA PHE A 20 6.46 -7.74 7.72
C PHE A 20 5.89 -8.68 6.63
N ILE A 21 6.68 -9.62 6.07
CA ILE A 21 6.30 -10.34 4.82
C ILE A 21 6.47 -11.88 4.87
N ASP A 22 6.77 -12.50 6.01
CA ASP A 22 7.01 -13.96 6.06
C ASP A 22 5.73 -14.83 6.09
N THR A 23 4.53 -14.25 6.04
CA THR A 23 3.27 -15.00 5.91
C THR A 23 2.26 -14.21 5.10
N TRP A 24 2.05 -14.59 3.83
CA TRP A 24 1.04 -13.98 2.95
C TRP A 24 -0.39 -14.43 3.30
N ALA A 25 -0.77 -14.32 4.56
CA ALA A 25 -2.18 -14.26 4.93
C ALA A 25 -2.68 -12.83 4.64
N SER A 26 -2.70 -12.43 3.36
CA SER A 26 -3.29 -11.16 2.97
C SER A 26 -4.81 -11.27 3.07
N LEU A 27 -5.44 -10.32 3.76
CA LEU A 27 -6.89 -10.21 3.65
C LEU A 27 -7.19 -9.49 2.33
N THR A 28 -7.69 -10.25 1.37
CA THR A 28 -8.08 -9.70 0.07
C THR A 28 -9.45 -9.02 0.17
N ILE A 29 -9.48 -7.72 -0.10
CA ILE A 29 -10.71 -6.97 -0.33
C ILE A 29 -10.90 -6.85 -1.84
N SER A 30 -11.73 -7.73 -2.38
CA SER A 30 -12.21 -7.60 -3.75
C SER A 30 -13.31 -6.55 -3.83
N VAL A 31 -13.03 -5.50 -4.61
CA VAL A 31 -13.95 -4.42 -4.97
C VAL A 31 -14.51 -4.77 -6.35
N SER A 32 -15.45 -5.72 -6.38
CA SER A 32 -16.16 -6.12 -7.60
C SER A 32 -17.56 -5.52 -7.61
N GLY A 33 -17.97 -4.92 -8.73
CA GLY A 33 -19.34 -4.42 -8.92
C GLY A 33 -19.62 -3.04 -8.33
N ILE A 34 -18.61 -2.18 -8.18
CA ILE A 34 -18.83 -0.73 -8.06
C ILE A 34 -18.69 -0.16 -9.47
N GLU A 35 -19.79 -0.10 -10.22
CA GLU A 35 -19.81 0.74 -11.41
C GLU A 35 -19.60 2.20 -10.95
N PRO A 36 -18.68 2.96 -11.56
CA PRO A 36 -18.44 4.35 -11.23
C PRO A 36 -19.59 5.19 -11.76
N THR A 37 -20.79 5.02 -11.20
CA THR A 37 -21.89 5.95 -11.42
C THR A 37 -21.63 7.15 -10.51
N VAL A 38 -21.50 8.34 -11.11
CA VAL A 38 -21.38 9.62 -10.41
C VAL A 38 -22.48 9.71 -9.35
N GLY A 39 -22.12 9.47 -8.07
CA GLY A 39 -23.07 9.49 -6.95
C GLY A 39 -23.25 8.18 -6.16
N THR A 40 -22.41 7.14 -6.30
CA THR A 40 -22.44 5.98 -5.39
C THR A 40 -22.15 6.43 -3.95
N THR A 41 -23.22 6.79 -3.25
CA THR A 41 -23.19 7.20 -1.86
C THR A 41 -22.79 5.99 -1.03
N LEU A 42 -22.12 6.19 0.10
CA LEU A 42 -21.75 5.16 1.09
C LEU A 42 -22.92 4.24 1.53
N SER A 43 -24.15 4.59 1.17
CA SER A 43 -25.39 3.88 1.44
C SER A 43 -25.68 2.68 0.51
N SER A 44 -24.93 2.44 -0.57
CA SER A 44 -25.21 1.28 -1.44
C SER A 44 -24.92 -0.05 -0.71
N PRO A 45 -25.72 -1.11 -0.90
CA PRO A 45 -25.49 -2.40 -0.24
C PRO A 45 -24.11 -2.99 -0.50
N ALA A 46 -23.58 -2.79 -1.72
CA ALA A 46 -22.23 -3.20 -2.10
C ALA A 46 -21.15 -2.44 -1.31
N MET A 47 -21.29 -1.11 -1.19
CA MET A 47 -20.37 -0.30 -0.38
C MET A 47 -20.46 -0.62 1.11
N GLN A 48 -21.66 -0.92 1.63
CA GLN A 48 -21.81 -1.35 3.02
C GLN A 48 -21.11 -2.69 3.30
N ALA A 49 -21.16 -3.64 2.36
CA ALA A 49 -20.45 -4.92 2.47
C ALA A 49 -18.93 -4.71 2.49
N ILE A 50 -18.41 -3.85 1.61
CA ILE A 50 -16.99 -3.47 1.61
C ILE A 50 -16.63 -2.76 2.92
N TYR A 51 -17.45 -1.85 3.40
CA TYR A 51 -17.20 -1.12 4.64
C TYR A 51 -17.16 -2.05 5.87
N LYS A 52 -18.01 -3.08 5.92
CA LYS A 52 -17.94 -4.14 6.94
C LYS A 52 -16.60 -4.89 6.87
N LYS A 53 -16.14 -5.26 5.67
CA LYS A 53 -14.82 -5.89 5.47
C LYS A 53 -13.68 -4.97 5.89
N ILE A 54 -13.75 -3.69 5.52
CA ILE A 54 -12.78 -2.66 5.93
C ILE A 54 -12.68 -2.60 7.45
N LYS A 55 -13.79 -2.55 8.17
CA LYS A 55 -13.78 -2.55 9.65
C LYS A 55 -13.13 -3.80 10.25
N LEU A 56 -13.33 -4.97 9.64
CA LEU A 56 -12.70 -6.21 10.09
C LEU A 56 -11.19 -6.19 9.89
N VAL A 57 -10.69 -5.66 8.76
CA VAL A 57 -9.24 -5.60 8.49
C VAL A 57 -8.54 -4.41 9.15
N ALA A 58 -9.23 -3.30 9.34
CA ALA A 58 -8.58 -2.05 9.75
C ALA A 58 -7.90 -2.17 11.13
N ASN A 59 -8.45 -2.99 12.02
CA ASN A 59 -7.87 -3.23 13.34
C ASN A 59 -6.77 -4.31 13.33
N THR A 60 -6.58 -5.03 12.23
CA THR A 60 -5.53 -6.06 12.15
C THR A 60 -4.20 -5.46 11.71
N ARG A 61 -3.12 -6.22 11.93
CA ARG A 61 -1.79 -5.85 11.42
C ARG A 61 -1.49 -6.47 10.06
N SER A 62 -2.48 -7.11 9.43
CA SER A 62 -2.31 -7.86 8.18
C SER A 62 -2.21 -6.94 6.96
N THR A 63 -1.53 -7.41 5.92
CA THR A 63 -1.49 -6.74 4.62
C THR A 63 -2.85 -6.90 3.93
N VAL A 64 -3.35 -5.80 3.36
CA VAL A 64 -4.64 -5.76 2.65
C VAL A 64 -4.38 -5.61 1.16
N LEU A 65 -4.91 -6.54 0.37
CA LEU A 65 -4.89 -6.46 -1.09
C LEU A 65 -6.21 -5.87 -1.59
N ILE A 66 -6.16 -4.76 -2.34
CA ILE A 66 -7.35 -4.11 -2.91
C ILE A 66 -7.40 -4.41 -4.41
N SER A 67 -8.30 -5.31 -4.81
CA SER A 67 -8.50 -5.70 -6.20
C SER A 67 -9.77 -5.06 -6.77
N GLY A 68 -9.76 -4.70 -8.06
CA GLY A 68 -10.88 -4.00 -8.72
C GLY A 68 -10.46 -3.33 -10.04
N GLU A 69 -11.40 -2.76 -10.78
CA GLU A 69 -11.11 -2.09 -12.06
C GLU A 69 -10.42 -0.73 -11.86
N THR A 70 -9.70 -0.27 -12.88
CA THR A 70 -9.09 1.07 -12.88
C THR A 70 -10.18 2.14 -12.77
N GLY A 71 -10.00 3.13 -11.88
CA GLY A 71 -10.98 4.20 -11.69
C GLY A 71 -12.10 3.92 -10.68
N THR A 72 -12.13 2.74 -10.03
CA THR A 72 -13.12 2.39 -8.99
C THR A 72 -12.86 3.00 -7.61
N GLY A 73 -11.90 3.92 -7.48
CA GLY A 73 -11.62 4.60 -6.21
C GLY A 73 -10.83 3.77 -5.19
N LYS A 74 -9.95 2.85 -5.63
CA LYS A 74 -9.04 2.07 -4.75
C LYS A 74 -8.30 2.93 -3.72
N ASN A 75 -7.84 4.10 -4.14
CA ASN A 75 -7.20 5.11 -3.29
C ASN A 75 -8.10 5.57 -2.12
N VAL A 76 -9.40 5.71 -2.36
CA VAL A 76 -10.39 6.07 -1.33
C VAL A 76 -10.56 4.93 -0.33
N ILE A 77 -10.61 3.69 -0.81
CA ILE A 77 -10.71 2.49 0.03
C ILE A 77 -9.48 2.32 0.90
N ALA A 78 -8.27 2.49 0.35
CA ALA A 78 -7.02 2.43 1.11
C ALA A 78 -6.99 3.48 2.24
N ARG A 79 -7.42 4.71 1.94
CA ARG A 79 -7.53 5.78 2.94
C ARG A 79 -8.59 5.48 4.00
N LEU A 80 -9.72 4.88 3.62
CA LEU A 80 -10.75 4.43 4.56
C LEU A 80 -10.21 3.36 5.51
N VAL A 81 -9.46 2.37 4.99
CA VAL A 81 -8.81 1.34 5.82
C VAL A 81 -7.86 1.99 6.83
N HIS A 82 -7.00 2.91 6.39
CA HIS A 82 -6.10 3.63 7.28
C HIS A 82 -6.87 4.42 8.36
N ASN A 83 -7.90 5.19 7.99
CA ASN A 83 -8.68 6.00 8.91
C ASN A 83 -9.46 5.18 9.94
N GLN A 84 -9.90 3.97 9.57
CA GLN A 84 -10.60 3.05 10.47
C GLN A 84 -9.64 2.22 11.32
N SER A 85 -8.32 2.30 11.07
CA SER A 85 -7.32 1.52 11.80
C SER A 85 -6.88 2.19 13.10
N ASN A 86 -6.27 1.40 13.98
CA ASN A 86 -5.57 1.92 15.16
C ASN A 86 -4.36 2.81 14.81
N ARG A 87 -3.95 2.87 13.53
CA ARG A 87 -2.82 3.67 13.03
C ARG A 87 -3.27 4.92 12.28
N ARG A 88 -4.55 5.30 12.38
CA ARG A 88 -5.12 6.50 11.72
C ARG A 88 -4.43 7.82 12.07
N ASN A 89 -3.73 7.88 13.20
CA ASN A 89 -2.96 9.04 13.64
C ASN A 89 -1.52 9.04 13.09
N GLY A 90 -1.09 7.93 12.46
CA GLY A 90 0.22 7.78 11.85
C GLY A 90 0.22 8.27 10.39
N PRO A 91 1.41 8.30 9.75
CA PRO A 91 1.53 8.73 8.37
C PRO A 91 0.82 7.79 7.39
N PHE A 92 0.11 8.35 6.41
CA PHE A 92 -0.42 7.61 5.26
C PHE A 92 0.38 7.96 4.01
N VAL A 93 1.25 7.06 3.57
CA VAL A 93 2.14 7.27 2.43
C VAL A 93 1.62 6.51 1.22
N VAL A 94 1.34 7.21 0.13
CA VAL A 94 0.96 6.62 -1.15
C VAL A 94 2.18 6.56 -2.07
N VAL A 95 2.40 5.41 -2.71
CA VAL A 95 3.45 5.21 -3.70
C VAL A 95 2.81 4.66 -4.97
N HIS A 96 2.87 5.44 -6.05
CA HIS A 96 2.39 5.02 -7.36
C HIS A 96 3.50 4.27 -8.10
N CYS A 97 3.52 2.97 -7.89
CA CYS A 97 4.49 2.03 -8.44
C CYS A 97 4.54 2.07 -9.97
N GLY A 98 3.39 2.27 -10.64
CA GLY A 98 3.32 2.39 -12.10
C GLY A 98 4.00 3.64 -12.69
N SER A 99 4.35 4.63 -11.86
CA SER A 99 5.02 5.86 -12.30
C SER A 99 6.53 5.88 -12.02
N LEU A 100 7.04 4.86 -11.32
CA LEU A 100 8.43 4.80 -10.86
C LEU A 100 9.29 3.96 -11.82
N PRO A 101 10.47 4.44 -12.23
CA PRO A 101 11.43 3.63 -12.97
C PRO A 101 11.92 2.44 -12.14
N GLU A 102 11.97 1.24 -12.69
CA GLU A 102 12.35 0.00 -11.96
C GLU A 102 13.67 0.13 -11.21
N ASN A 103 14.66 0.80 -11.81
CA ASN A 103 15.97 1.07 -11.23
C ASN A 103 15.93 2.04 -10.03
N LEU A 104 14.85 2.79 -9.84
CA LEU A 104 14.66 3.73 -8.73
C LEU A 104 13.61 3.26 -7.71
N VAL A 105 12.76 2.27 -8.05
CA VAL A 105 11.73 1.74 -7.15
C VAL A 105 12.33 1.36 -5.78
N GLU A 106 13.42 0.61 -5.77
CA GLU A 106 14.08 0.19 -4.53
C GLU A 106 14.61 1.40 -3.73
N SER A 107 15.29 2.32 -4.41
CA SER A 107 15.89 3.51 -3.80
C SER A 107 14.84 4.47 -3.24
N GLU A 108 13.65 4.55 -3.84
CA GLU A 108 12.53 5.34 -3.33
C GLU A 108 11.83 4.62 -2.17
N LEU A 109 11.56 3.32 -2.28
CA LEU A 109 10.86 2.54 -1.25
C LEU A 109 11.68 2.39 0.03
N PHE A 110 12.93 1.96 -0.11
CA PHE A 110 13.82 1.65 1.03
C PHE A 110 14.76 2.79 1.38
N GLY A 111 15.00 3.73 0.45
CA GLY A 111 16.00 4.76 0.65
C GLY A 111 17.39 4.26 0.32
N HIS A 112 18.37 5.13 0.53
CA HIS A 112 19.77 4.80 0.34
C HIS A 112 20.68 5.67 1.21
N GLU A 113 21.82 5.13 1.60
CA GLU A 113 22.90 5.88 2.22
C GLU A 113 23.77 6.58 1.18
N LYS A 114 24.49 7.62 1.62
CA LYS A 114 25.47 8.30 0.74
C LYS A 114 26.52 7.28 0.27
N GLY A 115 26.72 7.19 -1.05
CA GLY A 115 27.71 6.31 -1.66
C GLY A 115 27.30 4.85 -1.86
N SER A 116 26.03 4.48 -1.65
CA SER A 116 25.58 3.11 -1.92
C SER A 116 25.52 2.74 -3.41
N PHE A 117 25.45 3.73 -4.31
CA PHE A 117 25.57 3.58 -5.76
C PHE A 117 26.14 4.85 -6.41
N THR A 118 26.55 4.76 -7.69
CA THR A 118 27.05 5.89 -8.48
C THR A 118 25.97 6.95 -8.68
N GLY A 119 26.09 8.08 -7.97
CA GLY A 119 25.08 9.15 -7.94
C GLY A 119 24.39 9.34 -6.59
N ALA A 120 24.68 8.51 -5.57
CA ALA A 120 24.17 8.66 -4.21
C ALA A 120 24.90 9.80 -3.44
N TYR A 121 24.66 11.05 -3.84
CA TYR A 121 25.33 12.22 -3.25
C TYR A 121 24.87 12.55 -1.82
N ARG A 122 23.66 12.10 -1.43
CA ARG A 122 23.06 12.35 -0.11
C ARG A 122 22.30 11.12 0.36
N ARG A 123 22.18 10.96 1.68
CA ARG A 123 21.26 9.99 2.30
C ARG A 123 19.83 10.35 1.96
N LYS A 124 19.02 9.39 1.53
CA LYS A 124 17.58 9.54 1.29
C LYS A 124 16.82 8.50 2.11
N ARG A 125 15.85 8.95 2.90
CA ARG A 125 14.96 8.05 3.66
C ARG A 125 13.93 7.43 2.73
N GLY A 126 13.71 6.13 2.85
CA GLY A 126 12.72 5.40 2.06
C GLY A 126 11.28 5.73 2.43
N LYS A 127 10.35 5.48 1.50
CA LYS A 127 8.90 5.59 1.75
C LYS A 127 8.42 4.69 2.89
N PHE A 128 9.04 3.52 3.09
CA PHE A 128 8.74 2.65 4.24
C PHE A 128 9.09 3.32 5.58
N GLU A 129 10.22 4.00 5.67
CA GLU A 129 10.58 4.76 6.88
C GLU A 129 9.65 5.94 7.10
N LEU A 130 9.24 6.64 6.04
CA LEU A 130 8.29 7.75 6.11
C LEU A 130 6.90 7.28 6.55
N ALA A 131 6.53 6.02 6.25
CA ALA A 131 5.28 5.40 6.66
C ALA A 131 5.35 4.72 8.04
N ALA A 132 6.50 4.80 8.73
CA ALA A 132 6.69 4.14 10.02
C ALA A 132 5.64 4.62 11.05
N GLY A 133 5.03 3.67 11.75
CA GLY A 133 3.93 3.95 12.69
C GLY A 133 2.57 4.19 12.05
N GLY A 134 2.47 4.18 10.71
CA GLY A 134 1.24 4.42 9.97
C GLY A 134 0.92 3.31 8.96
N THR A 135 0.67 3.71 7.72
CA THR A 135 0.30 2.82 6.60
C THR A 135 0.96 3.29 5.31
N ILE A 136 1.51 2.35 4.55
CA ILE A 136 1.96 2.56 3.18
C ILE A 136 0.95 1.92 2.22
N PHE A 137 0.54 2.66 1.21
CA PHE A 137 -0.32 2.18 0.13
C PHE A 137 0.49 2.16 -1.17
N LEU A 138 0.50 1.01 -1.83
CA LEU A 138 1.20 0.77 -3.09
C LEU A 138 0.14 0.65 -4.18
N ASP A 139 0.08 1.64 -5.07
CA ASP A 139 -0.86 1.74 -6.21
C ASP A 139 -0.15 1.39 -7.52
#